data_AF-A0A936EHL0-F1
#
_entry.id   AF-A0A936EHL0-F1
#
_cell.length_a   1.000
_cell.length_b   1.000
_cell.length_c   1.000
_cell.angle_alpha   90.00
_cell.angle_beta   90.00
_cell.angle_gamma   90.00
#
_symmetry.space_group_name_H-M   'P 1'
#
loop_
_entity.id
_entity.type
_entity.pdbx_description
1 polymer ?
#
loop_
_entity_poly.entity_id
_entity_poly.type
_entity_poly.pdbx_seq_one_letter_code
_entity_poly.pdbx_strand_id
1 'polypeptide(L)'
;MISRLFLASGSVVALNTDAGALQTIKTVVLILFLVIGAVWLLVDIRRNLIATYSVSPPQSPLGPIPVSTPVVRASSERPTPEVLAVIAAAVHTTLGRASRIVAISSDDDDAQSWAAEGRRAIYATRKVR
;
A
#
# COMPACT_ATOMS: atom_id res chain seq x y z
N MET A 1 -25.27 16.38 -44.28
CA MET A 1 -25.30 15.02 -43.70
C MET A 1 -24.46 14.90 -42.41
N ILE A 2 -24.64 15.78 -41.40
CA ILE A 2 -23.89 15.74 -40.12
C ILE A 2 -24.83 16.02 -38.90
N SER A 3 -26.13 15.74 -39.01
CA SER A 3 -27.13 16.20 -38.02
C SER A 3 -27.80 15.07 -37.21
N ARG A 4 -27.07 14.00 -36.85
CA ARG A 4 -27.66 12.85 -36.11
C ARG A 4 -26.81 12.21 -34.99
N LEU A 5 -25.64 12.75 -34.66
CA LEU A 5 -24.83 12.23 -33.56
C LEU A 5 -24.77 13.29 -32.47
N PHE A 6 -25.32 13.01 -31.28
CA PHE A 6 -25.26 13.73 -30.00
C PHE A 6 -26.59 14.05 -29.29
N LEU A 7 -27.74 13.64 -29.83
CA LEU A 7 -29.04 13.84 -29.17
C LEU A 7 -29.61 12.59 -28.46
N ALA A 8 -28.77 11.68 -27.96
CA ALA A 8 -29.23 10.38 -27.44
C ALA A 8 -28.73 9.98 -26.04
N SER A 9 -28.06 10.87 -25.28
CA SER A 9 -27.52 10.51 -23.95
C SER A 9 -28.16 11.24 -22.77
N GLY A 10 -29.15 12.11 -22.99
CA GLY A 10 -29.69 12.98 -21.94
C GLY A 10 -31.17 12.76 -21.57
N SER A 11 -31.89 11.86 -22.25
CA SER A 11 -33.36 11.84 -22.21
C SER A 11 -33.93 10.52 -21.68
N VAL A 12 -33.35 9.98 -20.61
CA VAL A 12 -34.04 8.97 -19.79
C VAL A 12 -34.04 9.42 -18.32
N VAL A 13 -34.32 10.71 -18.10
CA VAL A 13 -34.92 11.17 -16.84
C VAL A 13 -36.43 11.01 -17.03
N ALA A 14 -36.90 9.76 -16.99
CA ALA A 14 -38.32 9.45 -17.07
C ALA A 14 -38.97 9.87 -15.75
N LEU A 15 -39.75 10.95 -15.84
CA LEU A 15 -40.73 11.38 -14.84
C LEU A 15 -41.72 10.23 -14.54
N ASN A 16 -42.00 10.06 -13.24
CA ASN A 16 -43.18 9.42 -12.66
C ASN A 16 -43.48 7.95 -13.00
N THR A 17 -42.84 7.06 -12.24
CA THR A 17 -43.48 5.86 -11.67
C THR A 17 -42.73 5.54 -10.38
N ASP A 18 -43.41 5.45 -9.24
CA ASP A 18 -42.79 5.10 -7.94
C ASP A 18 -41.98 3.79 -8.02
N ALA A 19 -42.36 2.88 -8.92
CA ALA A 19 -41.63 1.65 -9.22
C ALA A 19 -40.35 1.86 -10.06
N GLY A 20 -40.34 2.83 -10.99
CA GLY A 20 -39.19 3.13 -11.84
C GLY A 20 -38.07 3.88 -11.11
N ALA A 21 -38.44 4.74 -10.16
CA ALA A 21 -37.48 5.46 -9.32
C ALA A 21 -36.64 4.50 -8.46
N LEU A 22 -37.27 3.51 -7.83
CA LEU A 22 -36.56 2.52 -7.01
C LEU A 22 -35.60 1.65 -7.85
N GLN A 23 -36.01 1.23 -9.05
CA GLN A 23 -35.14 0.48 -9.97
C GLN A 23 -33.95 1.33 -10.45
N THR A 24 -34.17 2.61 -10.69
CA THR A 24 -33.12 3.55 -11.10
C THR A 24 -32.10 3.74 -9.98
N ILE A 25 -32.58 3.98 -8.74
CA ILE A 25 -31.72 4.12 -7.55
C ILE A 25 -30.91 2.84 -7.33
N LYS A 26 -31.55 1.66 -7.38
CA LYS A 26 -30.88 0.36 -7.25
C LYS A 26 -29.77 0.20 -8.28
N THR A 27 -30.04 0.56 -9.54
CA THR A 27 -29.07 0.43 -10.64
C THR A 27 -27.89 1.36 -10.42
N VAL A 28 -28.13 2.62 -10.04
CA VAL A 28 -27.07 3.60 -9.73
C VAL A 28 -26.20 3.12 -8.57
N VAL A 29 -26.80 2.60 -7.50
CA VAL A 29 -26.07 2.07 -6.33
C VAL A 29 -25.22 0.86 -6.73
N LEU A 30 -25.76 -0.07 -7.52
CA LEU A 30 -25.01 -1.23 -8.01
C LEU A 30 -23.81 -0.83 -8.87
N ILE A 31 -23.99 0.12 -9.78
CA ILE A 31 -22.90 0.64 -10.62
C ILE A 31 -21.85 1.31 -9.73
N LEU A 32 -22.27 2.12 -8.76
CA LEU A 32 -21.34 2.78 -7.84
C LEU A 32 -20.50 1.76 -7.06
N PHE A 33 -21.13 0.73 -6.48
CA PHE A 33 -20.41 -0.34 -5.78
C PHE A 33 -19.47 -1.11 -6.69
N LEU A 34 -19.89 -1.38 -7.94
CA LEU A 34 -19.05 -2.06 -8.92
C LEU A 34 -17.82 -1.23 -9.29
N VAL A 35 -17.98 0.08 -9.48
CA VAL A 35 -16.87 1.00 -9.77
C VAL A 35 -15.91 1.06 -8.58
N ILE A 36 -16.42 1.22 -7.37
CA ILE A 36 -15.58 1.26 -6.16
C ILE A 36 -14.81 -0.06 -6.00
N GLY A 37 -15.50 -1.20 -6.14
CA GLY A 37 -14.89 -2.52 -6.06
C GLY A 37 -13.81 -2.74 -7.14
N ALA A 38 -14.06 -2.29 -8.38
CA ALA A 38 -13.10 -2.40 -9.47
C ALA A 38 -11.84 -1.56 -9.22
N VAL A 39 -11.99 -0.34 -8.69
CA VAL A 39 -10.86 0.52 -8.32
C VAL A 39 -10.03 -0.13 -7.21
N TRP A 40 -10.69 -0.66 -6.18
CA TRP A 40 -10.03 -1.37 -5.09
C TRP A 40 -9.25 -2.59 -5.58
N LEU A 41 -9.87 -3.42 -6.41
CA LEU A 41 -9.25 -4.59 -7.02
C LEU A 41 -8.02 -4.20 -7.86
N LEU A 42 -8.10 -3.11 -8.62
CA LEU A 42 -6.98 -2.63 -9.43
C LEU A 42 -5.78 -2.22 -8.56
N VAL A 43 -6.03 -1.58 -7.41
CA VAL A 43 -4.98 -1.20 -6.46
C VAL A 43 -4.31 -2.44 -5.86
N ASP A 44 -5.08 -3.44 -5.45
CA ASP A 44 -4.55 -4.69 -4.89
C ASP A 44 -3.74 -5.49 -5.91
N ILE A 45 -4.22 -5.60 -7.15
CA ILE A 45 -3.49 -6.27 -8.24
C ILE A 45 -2.15 -5.57 -8.48
N ARG A 46 -2.12 -4.22 -8.55
CA ARG A 46 -0.87 -3.47 -8.73
C ARG A 46 0.12 -3.70 -7.59
N ARG A 47 -0.35 -3.69 -6.33
CA ARG A 47 0.50 -3.95 -5.16
C ARG A 47 1.11 -5.35 -5.20
N ASN A 48 0.31 -6.36 -5.56
CA ASN A 48 0.77 -7.74 -5.66
C ASN A 48 1.78 -7.95 -6.80
N LEU A 49 1.57 -7.28 -7.94
CA LEU A 49 2.52 -7.33 -9.07
C LEU A 49 3.86 -6.69 -8.69
N ILE A 50 3.88 -5.54 -8.01
CA ILE A 50 5.13 -4.89 -7.58
C ILE A 50 5.91 -5.80 -6.61
N ALA A 51 5.23 -6.50 -5.72
CA ALA A 51 5.86 -7.46 -4.81
C ALA A 51 6.44 -8.70 -5.54
N THR A 52 5.86 -9.08 -6.67
CA THR A 52 6.29 -10.26 -7.44
C THR A 52 7.41 -9.91 -8.44
N TYR A 53 7.43 -8.68 -8.96
CA TYR A 53 8.38 -8.23 -10.00
C TYR A 53 9.49 -7.32 -9.48
N SER A 54 9.63 -7.14 -8.17
CA SER A 54 10.85 -6.54 -7.58
C SER A 54 11.99 -7.54 -7.70
N VAL A 55 12.56 -7.59 -8.90
CA VAL A 55 13.72 -8.39 -9.29
C VAL A 55 14.89 -8.02 -8.39
N SER A 56 15.32 -9.00 -7.59
CA SER A 56 16.59 -8.98 -6.88
C SER A 56 17.72 -8.67 -7.88
N PRO A 57 18.59 -7.68 -7.63
CA PRO A 57 19.74 -7.46 -8.49
C PRO A 57 20.61 -8.74 -8.52
N PRO A 58 21.24 -9.07 -9.66
CA PRO A 58 22.07 -10.26 -9.78
C PRO A 58 23.21 -10.20 -8.77
N GLN A 59 23.33 -11.24 -7.93
CA GLN A 59 24.49 -11.42 -7.06
C GLN A 59 25.76 -11.49 -7.92
N SER A 60 26.64 -10.50 -7.72
CA SER A 60 27.98 -10.50 -8.30
C SER A 60 28.77 -11.72 -7.82
N PRO A 61 29.65 -12.34 -8.64
CA PRO A 61 30.32 -13.59 -8.28
C PRO A 61 31.20 -13.42 -7.04
N LEU A 62 31.17 -14.43 -6.17
CA LEU A 62 31.90 -14.50 -4.90
C LEU A 62 33.42 -14.25 -5.08
N GLY A 63 33.91 -13.19 -4.45
CA GLY A 63 35.31 -13.11 -3.99
C GLY A 63 35.48 -13.86 -2.66
N PRO A 64 36.72 -14.25 -2.29
CA PRO A 64 36.97 -15.08 -1.10
C PRO A 64 36.46 -14.40 0.18
N ILE A 65 35.67 -15.16 0.93
CA ILE A 65 34.99 -14.73 2.16
C ILE A 65 36.03 -14.58 3.28
N PRO A 66 36.27 -13.38 3.84
CA PRO A 66 36.95 -13.28 5.13
C PRO A 66 36.01 -13.86 6.20
N VAL A 67 36.49 -14.86 6.94
CA VAL A 67 35.78 -15.46 8.07
C VAL A 67 35.49 -14.36 9.09
N SER A 68 34.25 -13.90 9.09
CA SER A 68 33.74 -12.92 10.04
C SER A 68 33.45 -13.66 11.33
N THR A 69 34.18 -13.35 12.39
CA THR A 69 33.81 -13.71 13.76
C THR A 69 32.35 -13.31 14.01
N PRO A 70 31.55 -14.11 14.74
CA PRO A 70 30.17 -13.75 15.01
C PRO A 70 30.16 -12.53 15.94
N VAL A 71 30.00 -11.35 15.33
CA VAL A 71 29.59 -10.16 16.07
C VAL A 71 28.16 -10.44 16.52
N VAL A 72 28.02 -10.80 17.79
CA VAL A 72 26.76 -10.76 18.52
C VAL A 72 26.32 -9.29 18.52
N ARG A 73 25.54 -8.93 17.50
CA ARG A 73 24.79 -7.67 17.48
C ARG A 73 23.73 -7.81 18.57
N ALA A 74 23.73 -6.91 19.53
CA ALA A 74 22.79 -6.91 20.64
C ALA A 74 21.34 -7.02 20.12
N SER A 75 20.57 -7.90 20.74
CA SER A 75 19.27 -8.41 20.32
C SER A 75 18.11 -7.44 20.56
N SER A 76 18.22 -6.18 20.13
CA SER A 76 17.14 -5.18 20.31
C SER A 76 16.25 -4.97 19.08
N GLU A 77 16.57 -5.61 17.95
CA GLU A 77 15.96 -5.28 16.65
C GLU A 77 15.01 -6.35 16.11
N ARG A 78 14.87 -7.48 16.83
CA ARG A 78 13.92 -8.53 16.44
C ARG A 78 12.59 -8.31 17.17
N PRO A 79 11.45 -8.27 16.45
CA PRO A 79 10.15 -8.16 17.09
C PRO A 79 9.95 -9.29 18.10
N THR A 80 9.36 -8.98 19.26
CA THR A 80 9.05 -10.00 20.25
C THR A 80 8.03 -11.00 19.68
N PRO A 81 7.98 -12.24 20.17
CA PRO A 81 7.05 -13.26 19.65
C PRO A 81 5.58 -12.82 19.75
N GLU A 82 5.23 -12.01 20.73
CA GLU A 82 3.90 -11.43 20.88
C GLU A 82 3.57 -10.48 19.72
N VAL A 83 4.53 -9.63 19.33
CA VAL A 83 4.37 -8.72 18.19
C VAL A 83 4.25 -9.51 16.88
N LEU A 84 5.02 -10.58 16.71
CA LEU A 84 4.91 -11.46 15.55
C LEU A 84 3.53 -12.13 15.47
N ALA A 85 2.97 -12.58 16.60
CA ALA A 85 1.65 -13.18 16.64
C ALA A 85 0.56 -12.17 16.24
N VAL A 86 0.66 -10.92 16.70
CA VAL A 86 -0.25 -9.84 16.31
C VAL A 86 -0.16 -9.53 14.82
N ILE A 87 1.06 -9.41 14.28
CA ILE A 87 1.28 -9.18 12.85
C ILE A 87 0.70 -10.35 12.02
N ALA A 88 0.96 -11.59 12.43
CA ALA A 88 0.43 -12.77 11.74
C ALA A 88 -1.11 -12.83 11.78
N ALA A 89 -1.71 -12.51 12.92
CA ALA A 89 -3.17 -12.44 13.05
C ALA A 89 -3.76 -11.35 12.16
N ALA A 90 -3.17 -10.16 12.14
CA ALA A 90 -3.60 -9.05 11.31
C ALA A 90 -3.51 -9.38 9.81
N VAL A 91 -2.40 -9.98 9.37
CA VAL A 91 -2.24 -10.45 7.98
C VAL A 91 -3.27 -11.51 7.64
N HIS A 92 -3.50 -12.48 8.54
CA HIS A 92 -4.49 -13.53 8.33
C HIS A 92 -5.92 -13.01 8.24
N THR A 93 -6.30 -12.01 9.05
CA THR A 93 -7.67 -11.45 9.04
C THR A 93 -7.91 -10.50 7.87
N THR A 94 -6.88 -9.79 7.41
CA THR A 94 -7.00 -8.82 6.32
C THR A 94 -6.81 -9.43 4.93
N LEU A 95 -5.83 -10.32 4.77
CA LEU A 95 -5.45 -10.92 3.48
C LEU A 95 -5.87 -12.39 3.35
N GLY A 96 -6.26 -13.05 4.45
CA GLY A 96 -6.70 -14.44 4.45
C GLY A 96 -5.57 -15.47 4.35
N ARG A 97 -5.96 -16.74 4.31
CA ARG A 97 -5.07 -17.92 4.42
C ARG A 97 -4.09 -18.10 3.25
N ALA A 98 -4.33 -17.47 2.10
CA ALA A 98 -3.49 -17.62 0.91
C ALA A 98 -2.23 -16.73 0.95
N SER A 99 -2.11 -15.83 1.93
CA SER A 99 -0.99 -14.91 2.06
C SER A 99 0.12 -15.44 2.98
N ARG A 100 1.37 -15.06 2.70
CA ARG A 100 2.56 -15.41 3.51
C ARG A 100 3.39 -14.15 3.75
N ILE A 101 3.86 -13.99 4.99
CA ILE A 101 4.83 -12.94 5.37
C ILE A 101 6.22 -13.35 4.85
N VAL A 102 6.80 -12.52 3.98
CA VAL A 102 8.14 -12.76 3.37
C VAL A 102 9.25 -12.07 4.17
N ALA A 103 9.00 -10.84 4.64
CA ALA A 103 9.92 -10.08 5.49
C ALA A 103 9.15 -9.13 6.41
N ILE A 104 9.73 -8.81 7.56
CA ILE A 104 9.29 -7.73 8.47
C ILE A 104 10.51 -6.86 8.69
N SER A 105 10.47 -5.62 8.22
CA SER A 105 11.51 -4.61 8.41
C SER A 105 10.91 -3.42 9.14
N SER A 106 11.63 -2.86 10.12
CA SER A 106 11.35 -1.52 10.60
C SER A 106 11.88 -0.52 9.58
N ASP A 107 11.13 0.55 9.37
CA ASP A 107 11.58 1.68 8.56
C ASP A 107 12.42 2.58 9.48
N ASP A 108 13.68 2.20 9.70
CA ASP A 108 14.62 2.98 10.53
C ASP A 108 15.01 4.32 9.86
N ASP A 109 14.64 4.53 8.59
CA ASP A 109 14.85 5.78 7.86
C ASP A 109 14.15 6.98 8.52
N ASP A 110 13.01 6.76 9.16
CA ASP A 110 12.29 7.81 9.92
C ASP A 110 13.08 8.25 11.17
N ALA A 111 13.78 7.33 11.84
CA ALA A 111 14.65 7.66 12.97
C ALA A 111 15.85 8.51 12.53
N GLN A 112 16.35 8.27 11.30
CA GLN A 112 17.43 9.04 10.69
C GLN A 112 16.99 10.46 10.32
N SER A 113 15.72 10.62 9.92
CA SER A 113 15.11 11.94 9.67
C SER A 113 14.99 12.80 10.94
N TRP A 114 14.60 12.18 12.08
CA TRP A 114 14.54 12.87 13.38
C TRP A 114 15.92 13.24 13.91
N ALA A 115 16.92 12.37 13.74
CA ALA A 115 18.30 12.68 14.08
C ALA A 115 18.86 13.85 13.23
N ALA A 116 18.45 13.96 11.97
CA ALA A 116 18.84 15.07 11.09
C ALA A 116 18.20 16.41 11.50
N GLU A 117 16.93 16.40 11.92
CA GLU A 117 16.22 17.61 12.35
C GLU A 117 16.73 18.13 13.71
N GLY A 118 16.99 17.23 14.66
CA GLY A 118 17.59 17.60 15.95
C GLY A 118 18.98 18.24 15.82
N ARG A 119 19.80 17.80 14.85
CA ARG A 119 21.10 18.43 14.56
C ARG A 119 20.97 19.87 14.10
N ARG A 120 19.92 20.26 13.37
CA ARG A 120 19.72 21.63 12.90
C ARG A 120 19.40 22.60 14.03
N ALA A 121 18.65 22.14 15.04
CA ALA A 121 18.32 22.94 16.22
C ALA A 121 19.55 23.30 17.07
N ILE A 122 20.58 22.44 17.12
CA ILE A 122 21.81 22.66 17.90
C ILE A 122 22.72 23.72 17.26
N TYR A 123 22.73 23.85 15.93
CA TYR A 123 23.56 24.85 15.24
C TYR A 123 22.88 26.21 15.05
N ALA A 124 21.56 26.31 15.23
CA ALA A 124 20.83 27.56 15.09
C ALA A 124 21.06 28.55 16.26
N THR A 125 21.51 28.07 17.42
CA THR A 125 21.67 28.91 18.63
C THR A 125 23.08 29.47 18.82
N ARG A 126 24.07 29.04 18.03
CA ARG A 126 25.44 29.56 18.12
C ARG A 126 25.59 30.84 17.30
N LYS A 127 25.18 31.97 17.88
CA LYS A 127 25.47 33.30 17.34
C LYS A 127 26.98 33.55 17.48
N VAL A 128 27.73 33.32 16.40
CA VAL A 128 29.15 33.72 16.29
C VAL A 128 29.16 35.24 16.30
N ARG A 129 29.87 35.82 17.28
CA ARG A 129 30.02 37.26 17.47
C ARG A 129 31.35 37.71 16.86
#